data_AF-A0A831Z8P4-F1
#
_entry.id   AF-A0A831Z8P4-F1
#
_cell.length_a   1.000
_cell.length_b   1.000
_cell.length_c   1.000
_cell.angle_alpha   90.00
_cell.angle_beta   90.00
_cell.angle_gamma   90.00
#
_symmetry.space_group_name_H-M   'P 1'
#
loop_
_entity.id
_entity.type
_entity.pdbx_description
1 polymer ?
#
loop_
_entity_poly.entity_id
_entity_poly.type
_entity_poly.pdbx_seq_one_letter_code
_entity_poly.pdbx_strand_id
1 'polypeptide(L)' 'NSEIKLLQEMLAKNKTIYPEGIVSGYYGKMTVRAVQRFQCAYNIVCGGSPRATGYGVFGPKTRKVFDSIYGL' A
#
# COMPACT_ATOMS: atom_id res chain seq x y z
N ASN A 1 -10.12 -6.11 -9.07
CA ASN A 1 -9.35 -7.17 -8.36
C ASN A 1 -7.93 -7.35 -8.82
N SER A 2 -7.62 -7.25 -10.12
CA SER A 2 -6.23 -7.40 -10.63
C SER A 2 -5.27 -6.35 -10.04
N GLU A 3 -5.70 -5.10 -9.89
CA GLU A 3 -4.89 -4.05 -9.27
C GLU A 3 -4.52 -4.33 -7.80
N ILE A 4 -5.45 -4.93 -7.03
CA ILE A 4 -5.20 -5.25 -5.62
C ILE A 4 -4.19 -6.39 -5.52
N LYS A 5 -4.26 -7.38 -6.42
CA LYS A 5 -3.27 -8.46 -6.49
C LYS A 5 -1.89 -7.90 -6.82
N LEU A 6 -1.78 -7.06 -7.85
CA LEU A 6 -0.52 -6.41 -8.22
C LEU A 6 0.06 -5.60 -7.06
N LEU A 7 -0.77 -4.80 -6.39
CA LEU A 7 -0.37 -4.06 -5.20
C LEU A 7 0.20 -5.00 -4.13
N GLN A 8 -0.51 -6.09 -3.82
CA GLN A 8 -0.09 -7.06 -2.82
C GLN A 8 1.21 -7.77 -3.22
N GLU A 9 1.38 -8.16 -4.48
CA GLU A 9 2.58 -8.81 -5.00
C GLU A 9 3.80 -7.92 -4.88
N MET A 10 3.67 -6.64 -5.28
CA MET A 10 4.80 -5.70 -5.22
C MET A 10 5.12 -5.30 -3.78
N LEU A 11 4.11 -5.07 -2.94
CA LEU A 11 4.33 -4.82 -1.51
C LEU A 11 4.96 -6.03 -0.82
N ALA A 12 4.59 -7.26 -1.21
CA ALA A 12 5.15 -8.49 -0.66
C ALA A 12 6.65 -8.67 -0.99
N LYS A 13 7.17 -8.00 -2.03
CA LYS A 13 8.62 -7.95 -2.30
C LYS A 13 9.39 -7.30 -1.14
N ASN A 14 8.76 -6.39 -0.41
CA ASN A 14 9.35 -5.73 0.75
C ASN A 14 8.70 -6.24 2.05
N LYS A 15 9.33 -7.24 2.67
CA LYS A 15 8.84 -7.84 3.93
C LYS A 15 8.79 -6.86 5.11
N THR A 16 9.52 -5.75 5.07
CA THR A 16 9.41 -4.69 6.09
C THR A 16 8.07 -3.97 6.00
N ILE A 17 7.55 -3.81 4.77
CA ILE A 17 6.27 -3.15 4.51
C ILE A 17 5.13 -4.16 4.61
N TYR A 18 5.26 -5.31 3.95
CA TYR A 18 4.23 -6.35 3.92
C TYR A 18 4.77 -7.73 4.32
N PRO A 19 5.05 -7.95 5.62
CA PRO A 19 5.59 -9.20 6.14
C PRO A 19 4.66 -10.39 5.91
N GLU A 20 3.34 -10.15 5.89
CA GLU A 20 2.36 -11.19 5.62
C GLU A 20 2.46 -11.71 4.18
N GLY A 21 2.79 -10.84 3.22
CA GLY A 21 3.00 -11.22 1.81
C GLY A 21 1.80 -11.89 1.14
N ILE A 22 0.59 -11.72 1.67
CA ILE A 22 -0.61 -12.43 1.19
C ILE A 22 -1.19 -11.72 -0.03
N VAL A 23 -1.26 -12.43 -1.15
CA VAL A 23 -1.88 -11.98 -2.40
C VAL A 23 -3.24 -12.66 -2.56
N SER A 24 -4.25 -12.15 -1.86
CA SER A 24 -5.63 -12.67 -1.96
C SER A 24 -6.47 -11.95 -3.03
N GLY A 25 -6.03 -10.76 -3.46
CA GLY A 25 -6.84 -9.83 -4.24
C GLY A 25 -7.90 -9.08 -3.42
N TYR A 26 -7.95 -9.29 -2.10
CA TYR A 26 -8.86 -8.61 -1.19
C TYR A 26 -8.15 -7.49 -0.41
N TYR A 27 -8.72 -6.30 -0.41
CA TYR A 27 -8.20 -5.14 0.32
C TYR A 27 -8.59 -5.20 1.81
N GLY A 28 -8.05 -6.19 2.52
CA GLY A 28 -8.33 -6.42 3.94
C GLY A 28 -7.41 -5.66 4.88
N LYS A 29 -7.53 -5.94 6.19
CA LYS A 29 -6.75 -5.30 7.26
C LYS A 29 -5.23 -5.41 7.05
N MET A 30 -4.75 -6.53 6.51
CA MET A 30 -3.33 -6.74 6.22
C MET A 30 -2.84 -5.84 5.09
N THR A 31 -3.59 -5.76 3.99
CA THR A 31 -3.31 -4.84 2.86
C THR A 31 -3.34 -3.38 3.32
N VAL A 32 -4.31 -3.00 4.16
CA VAL A 32 -4.39 -1.64 4.73
C VAL A 32 -3.13 -1.32 5.53
N ARG A 33 -2.69 -2.22 6.41
CA ARG A 33 -1.44 -2.04 7.19
C ARG A 33 -0.20 -1.94 6.31
N ALA A 34 -0.13 -2.74 5.25
CA ALA A 34 0.96 -2.67 4.28
C ALA A 34 0.99 -1.32 3.57
N VAL A 35 -0.18 -0.81 3.13
CA VAL A 35 -0.28 0.51 2.50
C VAL A 35 0.04 1.63 3.47
N GLN A 36 -0.37 1.54 4.74
CA GLN A 36 0.02 2.48 5.80
C GLN A 36 1.54 2.56 5.97
N ARG A 37 2.21 1.40 6.08
CA ARG A 37 3.67 1.32 6.18
C ARG A 37 4.35 1.89 4.94
N PHE A 38 3.84 1.58 3.75
CA PHE A 38 4.34 2.15 2.50
C PHE A 38 4.21 3.67 2.48
N GLN A 39 3.02 4.20 2.79
CA GLN A 39 2.78 5.63 2.83
C GLN A 39 3.70 6.35 3.82
N CYS A 40 4.00 5.71 4.95
CA CYS A 40 4.91 6.28 5.92
C CYS A 40 6.38 6.20 5.48
N ALA A 41 6.81 5.05 4.94
CA ALA A 41 8.17 4.83 4.45
C ALA A 41 8.55 5.80 3.32
N TYR A 42 7.60 6.20 2.50
CA TYR A 42 7.81 7.11 1.37
C TYR A 42 7.30 8.54 1.64
N ASN A 43 7.15 8.93 2.91
CA ASN A 43 6.78 10.30 3.32
C ASN A 43 5.49 10.85 2.68
N ILE A 44 4.52 9.99 2.37
CA ILE A 44 3.21 10.38 1.85
C ILE A 44 2.30 10.79 3.01
N VAL A 45 2.16 9.88 3.97
CA VAL A 45 1.38 10.08 5.20
C VAL A 45 1.76 8.98 6.20
N CYS A 46 2.11 9.37 7.42
CA CYS A 46 2.44 8.46 8.54
C CYS A 46 1.34 8.37 9.61
N GLY A 47 0.20 9.05 9.42
CA GLY A 47 -0.85 9.10 10.43
C GLY A 47 -2.13 9.81 10.00
N GLY A 48 -3.12 9.81 10.89
CA GLY A 48 -4.46 10.31 10.62
C GLY A 48 -5.42 9.18 10.24
N SER A 49 -6.53 9.54 9.59
CA SER A 49 -7.59 8.60 9.23
C SER A 49 -7.70 8.43 7.71
N PRO A 50 -8.25 7.30 7.21
CA PRO A 50 -8.56 7.14 5.79
C PRO A 50 -9.36 8.30 5.19
N ARG A 51 -10.24 8.92 5.99
CA ARG A 51 -11.10 10.02 5.55
C ARG A 51 -10.42 11.39 5.59
N ALA A 52 -9.52 11.64 6.53
CA ALA A 52 -8.84 12.92 6.68
C ALA A 52 -7.58 13.02 5.82
N THR A 53 -6.72 12.02 5.88
CA THR A 53 -5.39 12.04 5.25
C THR A 53 -5.21 10.96 4.18
N GLY A 54 -6.16 10.03 4.05
CA GLY A 54 -6.02 8.88 3.15
C GLY A 54 -5.10 7.80 3.71
N TYR A 55 -4.83 7.78 5.02
CA TYR A 55 -3.94 6.80 5.64
C TYR A 55 -4.52 5.39 5.56
N GLY A 56 -3.79 4.49 4.90
CA GLY A 56 -4.23 3.13 4.57
C GLY A 56 -5.12 3.01 3.34
N VAL A 57 -5.23 4.07 2.53
CA VAL A 57 -5.95 4.06 1.26
C VAL A 57 -4.96 4.12 0.09
N PHE A 58 -5.10 3.18 -0.85
CA PHE A 58 -4.35 3.19 -2.10
C PHE A 58 -4.97 4.15 -3.13
N GLY A 59 -5.03 5.44 -2.77
CA GLY A 59 -5.55 6.52 -3.61
C GLY A 59 -4.54 7.00 -4.66
N PRO A 60 -4.91 8.00 -5.49
CA PRO A 60 -4.09 8.46 -6.61
C PRO A 60 -2.70 8.99 -6.18
N LYS A 61 -2.59 9.65 -5.02
CA LYS A 61 -1.29 10.08 -4.48
C LYS A 61 -0.38 8.90 -4.15
N THR A 62 -0.91 7.90 -3.43
CA THR A 62 -0.18 6.67 -3.08
C THR A 62 0.21 5.90 -4.34
N ARG A 63 -0.72 5.78 -5.29
CA ARG A 63 -0.50 5.08 -6.57
C ARG A 63 0.61 5.74 -7.38
N LYS A 64 0.61 7.07 -7.52
CA LYS A 64 1.67 7.77 -8.27
C LYS A 64 3.07 7.51 -7.71
N VAL A 65 3.22 7.51 -6.39
CA VAL A 65 4.50 7.19 -5.75
C VAL A 65 4.85 5.72 -5.93
N PHE A 66 3.87 4.83 -5.78
CA PHE A 66 4.03 3.40 -6.01
C PHE A 66 4.50 3.07 -7.43
N ASP A 67 3.83 3.63 -8.45
CA ASP A 67 4.20 3.44 -9.85
C ASP A 67 5.61 3.99 -10.12
N SER A 68 5.96 5.14 -9.52
CA SER A 68 7.30 5.73 -9.63
C SER A 68 8.40 4.86 -9.00
N ILE A 69 8.12 4.11 -7.93
CA ILE A 69 9.11 3.25 -7.25
C ILE A 69 9.23 1.92 -7.96
N TYR A 70 8.11 1.38 -8.41
CA TYR A 70 8.02 0.03 -8.96
C TYR A 70 8.08 -0.01 -10.50
N GLY A 71 8.12 1.15 -11.17
CA GLY A 71 8.26 1.28 -12.61
C GLY A 71 7.05 0.77 -13.39
N LEU A 72 5.83 1.06 -12.89
CA LEU A 72 4.56 0.69 -13.52
C LEU A 72 4.01 1.80 -14.42
#